data_AF-A0A0B2XCX7-F1
#
_entry.id   AF-A0A0B2XCX7-F1
#
_cell.length_a   1.000
_cell.length_b   1.000
_cell.length_c   1.000
_cell.angle_alpha   90.00
_cell.angle_beta   90.00
_cell.angle_gamma   90.00
#
_symmetry.space_group_name_H-M   'P 1'
#
loop_
_entity.id
_entity.type
_entity.pdbx_description
1 polymer ?
#
loop_
_entity_poly.entity_id
_entity_poly.type
_entity_poly.pdbx_seq_one_letter_code
_entity_poly.pdbx_strand_id
1 'polypeptide(L)'
;METRAGQYFGDAFSSIDGGVYAMEWASDGISAWLFSGHGIPEGTTSGSPNPAAWGVPLARFAGGNGSNIDSYFRDNGSNIDSYFRDNIVFDTTFCGDWTGNPSVWDSNVMCLACIRAPMCVIYGS
;
A
#
# COMPACT_ATOMS: atom_id res chain seq x y z
N MET A 1 19.24 -3.14 2.25
CA MET A 1 18.37 -1.99 2.00
C MET A 1 17.21 -2.13 2.96
N GLU A 2 17.27 -1.49 4.13
CA GLU A 2 16.20 -1.59 5.11
C GLU A 2 15.51 -0.24 5.22
N THR A 3 14.19 -0.25 5.04
CA THR A 3 13.31 0.83 5.45
C THR A 3 13.42 0.96 6.97
N ARG A 4 13.62 2.17 7.50
CA ARG A 4 13.65 2.36 8.96
C ARG A 4 12.24 2.16 9.53
N ALA A 5 12.14 1.42 10.64
CA ALA A 5 10.87 1.15 11.29
C ALA A 5 10.09 2.44 11.56
N GLY A 6 8.86 2.52 11.04
CA GLY A 6 7.93 3.63 11.29
C GLY A 6 7.87 4.71 10.20
N GLN A 7 8.68 4.63 9.14
CA GLN A 7 8.68 5.61 8.05
C GLN A 7 7.86 5.17 6.83
N TYR A 8 6.80 4.39 7.06
CA TYR A 8 6.03 3.78 5.96
C TYR A 8 4.92 4.70 5.43
N PHE A 9 4.31 5.53 6.28
CA PHE A 9 3.14 6.33 5.90
C PHE A 9 3.11 7.68 6.61
N GLY A 10 2.23 8.56 6.14
CA GLY A 10 1.92 9.85 6.78
C GLY A 10 3.12 10.78 6.93
N ASP A 11 3.10 11.60 7.97
CA ASP A 11 4.13 12.62 8.24
C ASP A 11 5.54 12.06 8.32
N ALA A 12 5.70 10.85 8.87
CA ALA A 12 6.99 10.19 8.98
C ALA A 12 7.59 9.85 7.59
N PHE A 13 6.77 9.40 6.65
CA PHE A 13 7.19 9.15 5.26
C PHE A 13 7.51 10.47 4.54
N SER A 14 6.68 11.50 4.72
CA SER A 14 6.93 12.83 4.12
C SER A 14 8.20 13.49 4.66
N SER A 15 8.55 13.25 5.94
CA SER A 15 9.74 13.84 6.57
C SER A 15 11.09 13.37 6.00
N ILE A 16 11.06 12.32 5.17
CA ILE A 16 12.24 11.75 4.50
C ILE A 16 12.15 11.84 2.97
N ASP A 17 11.39 12.81 2.45
CA ASP A 17 11.11 13.01 1.02
C ASP A 17 10.40 11.82 0.35
N GLY A 18 9.76 10.97 1.16
CA GLY A 18 9.04 9.80 0.69
C GLY A 18 9.92 8.68 0.17
N GLY A 19 9.52 8.11 -0.97
CA GLY A 19 10.08 6.88 -1.49
C GLY A 19 9.23 6.22 -2.58
N VAL A 20 9.61 5.01 -2.95
CA VAL A 20 8.95 4.20 -3.98
C VAL A 20 8.25 3.02 -3.34
N TYR A 21 6.94 2.96 -3.54
CA TYR A 21 6.17 1.73 -3.35
C TYR A 21 6.20 0.91 -4.64
N ALA A 22 6.64 -0.34 -4.54
CA ALA A 22 6.62 -1.29 -5.64
C ALA A 22 5.76 -2.50 -5.27
N MET A 23 4.98 -3.00 -6.23
CA MET A 23 4.16 -4.18 -6.06
C MET A 23 4.47 -5.17 -7.17
N GLU A 24 4.70 -6.42 -6.79
CA GLU A 24 4.74 -7.55 -7.70
C GLU A 24 3.45 -8.34 -7.51
N TRP A 25 2.83 -8.68 -8.63
CA TRP A 25 1.68 -9.54 -8.67
C TRP A 25 2.02 -10.77 -9.49
N ALA A 26 2.07 -11.92 -8.83
CA ALA A 26 2.34 -13.21 -9.45
C ALA A 26 1.29 -14.25 -9.02
N SER A 27 1.22 -15.36 -9.75
CA SER A 27 0.30 -16.47 -9.43
C SER A 27 0.58 -17.12 -8.08
N ASP A 28 1.83 -17.07 -7.61
CA ASP A 28 2.20 -17.55 -6.28
C ASP A 28 1.93 -16.50 -5.18
N GLY A 29 1.56 -15.28 -5.55
CA GLY A 29 0.95 -14.26 -4.71
C GLY A 29 1.46 -12.84 -4.93
N ILE A 30 1.07 -11.96 -4.00
CA ILE A 30 1.28 -10.52 -4.11
C ILE A 30 2.33 -10.10 -3.10
N SER A 31 3.29 -9.31 -3.55
CA SER A 31 4.41 -8.80 -2.73
C SER A 31 4.46 -7.28 -2.86
N ALA A 32 4.73 -6.58 -1.75
CA ALA A 32 4.89 -5.13 -1.74
C ALA A 32 6.19 -4.73 -1.03
N TRP A 33 6.90 -3.76 -1.60
CA TRP A 33 8.12 -3.17 -1.06
C TRP A 33 7.97 -1.66 -0.87
N LEU A 34 8.67 -1.13 0.12
CA LEU A 34 8.89 0.30 0.27
C LEU A 34 10.39 0.62 0.25
N PHE A 35 10.81 1.37 -0.76
CA PHE A 35 12.16 1.90 -0.87
C PHE A 35 12.14 3.38 -0.46
N SER A 36 12.61 3.68 0.74
CA SER A 36 12.61 5.04 1.29
C SER A 36 13.93 5.77 1.04
N GLY A 37 13.88 7.08 0.79
CA GLY A 37 15.07 7.93 0.62
C GLY A 37 16.01 7.46 -0.49
N HIS A 38 17.32 7.35 -0.20
CA HIS A 38 18.35 6.95 -1.16
C HIS A 38 18.50 5.43 -1.37
N GLY A 39 17.61 4.62 -0.80
CA GLY A 39 17.70 3.16 -0.83
C GLY A 39 17.01 2.48 -2.02
N ILE A 40 16.66 3.24 -3.06
CA ILE A 40 15.97 2.74 -4.25
C ILE A 40 16.94 1.89 -5.08
N PRO A 41 16.67 0.60 -5.32
CA PRO A 41 17.52 -0.25 -6.15
C PRO A 41 17.66 0.30 -7.57
N GLU A 42 18.85 0.18 -8.15
CA GLU A 42 19.00 0.36 -9.59
C GLU A 42 18.07 -0.61 -10.35
N GLY A 43 17.46 -0.13 -11.42
CA GLY A 43 16.48 -0.92 -12.17
C GLY A 43 15.02 -0.64 -11.82
N THR A 44 14.73 -0.16 -10.60
CA THR A 44 13.35 0.07 -10.14
C THR A 44 12.62 1.14 -10.96
N THR A 45 13.36 2.15 -11.46
CA THR A 45 12.80 3.24 -12.27
C THR A 45 13.18 3.17 -13.75
N SER A 46 14.03 2.23 -14.16
CA SER A 46 14.58 2.17 -15.53
C SER A 46 13.74 1.33 -16.51
N GLY A 47 12.52 0.96 -16.13
CA GLY A 47 11.62 0.15 -16.97
C GLY A 47 12.01 -1.33 -17.08
N SER A 48 12.98 -1.80 -16.29
CA SER A 48 13.36 -3.22 -16.20
C SER A 48 13.56 -3.63 -14.74
N PRO A 49 12.48 -3.61 -13.93
CA PRO A 49 12.54 -4.00 -12.52
C PRO A 49 12.91 -5.48 -12.37
N ASN A 50 13.67 -5.81 -11.32
CA ASN A 50 13.97 -7.20 -10.93
C ASN A 50 13.60 -7.43 -9.45
N PRO A 51 12.35 -7.83 -9.17
CA PRO A 51 11.86 -8.05 -7.80
C PRO A 51 12.67 -9.06 -6.99
N ALA A 52 13.22 -10.09 -7.64
CA ALA A 52 14.05 -11.10 -6.96
C ALA A 52 15.33 -10.53 -6.34
N ALA A 53 15.80 -9.37 -6.82
CA ALA A 53 16.98 -8.68 -6.28
C ALA A 53 16.65 -7.67 -5.17
N TRP A 54 15.36 -7.37 -4.92
CA TRP A 54 14.95 -6.36 -3.94
C TRP A 54 14.93 -6.87 -2.49
N GLY A 55 15.16 -8.16 -2.26
CA GLY A 55 15.17 -8.75 -0.93
C GLY A 55 13.78 -8.92 -0.34
N VAL A 56 13.70 -8.99 0.99
CA VAL A 56 12.46 -9.33 1.70
C VAL A 56 11.40 -8.22 1.53
N PRO A 57 10.17 -8.56 1.09
CA PRO A 57 9.11 -7.58 0.96
C PRO A 57 8.61 -7.06 2.30
N LEU A 58 8.09 -5.83 2.31
CA LEU A 58 7.41 -5.24 3.46
C LEU A 58 6.14 -6.05 3.82
N ALA A 59 5.43 -6.54 2.79
CA ALA A 59 4.28 -7.41 2.95
C ALA A 59 4.25 -8.47 1.85
N ARG A 60 3.87 -9.70 2.21
CA ARG A 60 3.70 -10.84 1.29
C ARG A 60 2.38 -11.54 1.56
N PHE A 61 1.53 -11.62 0.55
CA PHE A 61 0.28 -12.37 0.54
C PHE A 61 0.46 -13.64 -0.29
N ALA A 62 0.94 -14.71 0.35
CA ALA A 62 1.28 -15.96 -0.32
C ALA A 62 0.05 -16.73 -0.79
N GLY A 63 0.10 -17.22 -2.03
CA GLY A 63 -0.76 -18.29 -2.52
C GLY A 63 -0.29 -19.66 -2.01
N GLY A 64 -1.18 -20.66 -2.04
CA GLY A 64 -0.91 -22.02 -1.56
C GLY A 64 -2.03 -22.59 -0.68
N ASN A 65 -1.96 -23.89 -0.36
CA ASN A 65 -2.96 -24.61 0.46
C ASN A 65 -4.43 -24.37 0.06
N GLY A 66 -4.73 -24.36 -1.24
CA GLY A 66 -6.08 -24.15 -1.77
C GLY A 66 -6.43 -22.69 -2.06
N SER A 67 -5.59 -21.73 -1.69
CA SER A 67 -5.72 -20.33 -2.12
C SER A 67 -5.01 -20.12 -3.46
N ASN A 68 -5.80 -20.01 -4.52
CA ASN A 68 -5.33 -19.65 -5.85
C ASN A 68 -5.47 -18.13 -6.05
N ILE A 69 -4.36 -17.40 -6.07
CA ILE A 69 -4.34 -15.93 -6.19
C ILE A 69 -5.01 -15.47 -7.47
N ASP A 70 -4.80 -16.21 -8.57
CA ASP A 70 -5.39 -15.89 -9.87
C ASP A 70 -6.92 -16.01 -9.88
N SER A 71 -7.52 -16.68 -8.89
CA SER A 71 -8.97 -16.84 -8.78
C SER A 71 -9.68 -15.72 -8.01
N TYR A 72 -8.95 -14.93 -7.22
CA TYR A 72 -9.54 -13.89 -6.36
C TYR A 72 -9.65 -12.53 -7.02
N PHE A 73 -8.89 -12.33 -8.09
CA PHE A 73 -8.77 -11.06 -8.77
C PHE A 73 -9.01 -11.28 -10.25
N ARG A 74 -9.33 -10.20 -10.98
CA ARG A 74 -9.80 -10.34 -12.36
C ARG A 74 -8.73 -11.02 -13.21
N ASP A 75 -9.21 -11.98 -14.01
CA ASP A 75 -8.44 -12.89 -14.85
C ASP A 75 -7.21 -12.20 -15.51
N ASN A 76 -6.02 -12.47 -15.00
CA ASN A 76 -4.73 -12.11 -15.60
C ASN A 76 -4.37 -13.13 -16.71
N GLY A 77 -5.36 -13.48 -17.54
CA GLY A 77 -5.39 -14.72 -18.33
C GLY A 77 -4.19 -14.99 -19.25
N SER A 78 -4.02 -16.26 -19.60
CA SER A 78 -2.94 -16.97 -20.33
C SER A 78 -2.44 -16.42 -21.67
N ASN A 79 -2.88 -15.24 -22.09
CA ASN A 79 -2.47 -14.61 -23.34
C ASN A 79 -1.40 -13.59 -23.02
N ILE A 80 -0.26 -13.64 -23.73
CA ILE A 80 0.92 -12.80 -23.49
C ILE A 80 0.65 -11.27 -23.58
N ASP A 81 -0.52 -10.86 -24.09
CA ASP A 81 -0.96 -9.46 -24.17
C ASP A 81 -1.84 -9.00 -22.98
N SER A 82 -2.14 -9.88 -22.01
CA SER A 82 -2.99 -9.58 -20.84
C SER A 82 -2.18 -8.92 -19.71
N TYR A 83 -1.82 -7.66 -19.87
CA TYR A 83 -1.29 -6.85 -18.75
C TYR A 83 -2.35 -6.67 -17.66
N PHE A 84 -1.88 -6.46 -16.42
CA PHE A 84 -2.64 -6.11 -15.21
C PHE A 84 -3.94 -5.34 -15.52
N ARG A 85 -5.11 -5.96 -15.24
CA ARG A 85 -6.43 -5.40 -15.60
C ARG A 85 -7.16 -4.70 -14.46
N ASP A 86 -6.51 -4.59 -13.31
CA ASP A 86 -7.05 -3.86 -12.17
C ASP A 86 -6.70 -2.36 -12.28
N ASN A 87 -7.60 -1.52 -11.76
CA ASN A 87 -7.39 -0.08 -11.79
C ASN A 87 -6.51 0.33 -10.62
N ILE A 88 -5.49 1.13 -10.89
CA ILE A 88 -4.75 1.85 -9.85
C ILE A 88 -5.60 3.07 -9.47
N VAL A 89 -5.99 3.16 -8.20
CA VAL A 89 -6.80 4.26 -7.67
C VAL A 89 -5.99 5.01 -6.63
N PHE A 90 -5.97 6.34 -6.75
CA PHE A 90 -5.49 7.24 -5.72
C PHE A 90 -6.67 8.06 -5.22
N ASP A 91 -7.01 7.92 -3.94
CA ASP A 91 -8.07 8.69 -3.31
C ASP A 91 -7.61 9.29 -1.97
N THR A 92 -8.36 10.28 -1.50
CA THR A 92 -8.27 10.78 -0.13
C THR A 92 -9.69 11.09 0.30
N THR A 93 -10.23 10.23 1.16
CA THR A 93 -11.58 10.36 1.71
C THR A 93 -11.54 10.74 3.20
N PHE A 94 -12.66 11.22 3.71
CA PHE A 94 -12.79 11.66 5.09
C PHE A 94 -13.97 10.96 5.76
N CYS A 95 -13.78 10.55 7.02
CA CYS A 95 -14.74 9.82 7.83
C CYS A 95 -15.10 8.49 7.17
N GLY A 96 -16.15 8.45 6.35
CA GLY A 96 -16.58 7.22 5.67
C GLY A 96 -16.73 6.03 6.62
N ASP A 97 -16.74 4.84 6.06
CA ASP A 97 -17.00 3.61 6.82
C ASP A 97 -15.87 3.26 7.80
N TRP A 98 -14.63 3.62 7.46
CA TRP A 98 -13.48 3.28 8.28
C TRP A 98 -13.15 4.37 9.30
N THR A 99 -12.67 5.55 8.87
CA THR A 99 -12.23 6.60 9.79
C THR A 99 -13.38 7.25 10.58
N GLY A 100 -14.61 7.15 10.08
CA GLY A 100 -15.82 7.60 10.75
C GLY A 100 -16.41 6.60 11.73
N ASN A 101 -15.91 5.35 11.73
CA ASN A 101 -16.32 4.35 12.71
C ASN A 101 -15.88 4.80 14.12
N PRO A 102 -16.80 4.89 15.11
CA PRO A 102 -16.45 5.33 16.47
C PRO A 102 -15.35 4.49 17.13
N SER A 103 -15.28 3.19 16.84
CA SER A 103 -14.22 2.33 17.39
C SER A 103 -12.81 2.70 16.92
N VAL A 104 -12.69 3.39 15.78
CA VAL A 104 -11.42 3.87 15.21
C VAL A 104 -11.20 5.34 15.56
N TRP A 105 -12.23 6.18 15.43
CA TRP A 105 -12.13 7.62 15.73
C TRP A 105 -11.90 7.89 17.22
N ASP A 106 -12.74 7.29 18.08
CA ASP A 106 -12.74 7.57 19.52
C ASP A 106 -11.56 6.89 20.23
N SER A 107 -10.95 5.88 19.61
CA SER A 107 -9.76 5.24 20.16
C SER A 107 -8.46 6.03 19.90
N ASN A 108 -8.49 7.04 19.02
CA ASN A 108 -7.32 7.85 18.71
C ASN A 108 -7.33 9.18 19.46
N VAL A 109 -6.45 9.28 20.47
CA VAL A 109 -6.29 10.48 21.30
C VAL A 109 -5.90 11.73 20.50
N MET A 110 -5.22 11.59 19.35
CA MET A 110 -4.88 12.72 18.48
C MET A 110 -6.10 13.23 17.71
N CYS A 111 -6.99 12.34 17.26
CA CYS A 111 -8.24 12.72 16.58
C CYS A 111 -9.17 13.48 17.54
N LEU A 112 -9.35 12.96 18.76
CA LEU A 112 -10.17 13.61 19.79
C LEU A 112 -9.58 14.96 20.25
N ALA A 113 -8.25 15.05 20.41
CA ALA A 113 -7.60 16.25 20.92
C ALA A 113 -7.46 17.38 19.89
N CYS A 114 -7.17 17.06 18.62
CA CYS A 114 -6.92 18.06 17.59
C CYS A 114 -8.19 18.64 16.97
N ILE A 115 -9.27 17.84 16.86
CA ILE A 115 -10.47 18.26 16.10
C ILE A 115 -11.59 18.75 17.02
N ARG A 116 -11.54 18.44 18.33
CA ARG A 116 -12.57 18.80 19.34
C ARG A 116 -14.00 18.46 18.89
N ALA A 117 -14.17 17.45 18.03
CA ALA A 117 -15.45 16.99 17.56
C ALA A 117 -15.77 15.62 18.19
N PRO A 118 -17.02 15.39 18.64
CA PRO A 118 -17.43 14.14 19.28
C PRO A 118 -17.51 12.96 18.31
N MET A 119 -17.39 13.20 17.01
CA MET A 119 -17.32 12.18 15.95
C MET A 119 -16.65 12.75 14.71
N CYS A 120 -16.21 11.89 13.79
CA CYS A 120 -15.74 12.33 12.49
C CYS A 120 -16.92 12.87 11.66
N VAL A 121 -16.80 14.10 11.19
CA VAL A 121 -17.76 14.71 10.24
C VAL A 121 -17.00 15.41 9.12
N ILE A 122 -17.57 15.39 7.92
CA ILE A 122 -17.07 16.16 6.78
C ILE A 122 -17.65 17.57 6.92
N TYR A 123 -16.79 18.57 7.15
CA TYR A 123 -17.18 19.97 7.11
C TYR A 123 -16.95 20.53 5.70
N GLY A 124 -18.03 20.73 4.94
CA GLY A 124 -17.98 21.43 3.65
C GLY A 124 -18.82 20.75 2.57
N SER A 125 -19.90 21.42 2.18
CA SER A 125 -20.45 21.43 0.83
C SER A 125 -20.35 22.85 0.29
#